data_AF-A0A9P6NNQ9-F1
#
_entry.id   AF-A0A9P6NNQ9-F1
#
_cell.length_a   1.000
_cell.length_b   1.000
_cell.length_c   1.000
_cell.angle_alpha   90.00
_cell.angle_beta   90.00
_cell.angle_gamma   90.00
#
_symmetry.space_group_name_H-M   'P 1'
#
loop_
_entity.id
_entity.type
_entity.pdbx_description
1 polymer ?
#
loop_
_entity_poly.entity_id
_entity_poly.type
_entity_poly.pdbx_seq_one_letter_code
_entity_poly.pdbx_strand_id
1 'polypeptide(L)' 'MFELDPSTSPTQNKMIGSWLLVKAESIQEVEQLCKNDIYYQQGAWDPTKLSITPVANLL' A
#
# COMPACT_ATOMS: atom_id res chain seq x y z
N MET A 1 -4.01 9.00 -33.01
CA MET A 1 -2.96 9.46 -32.07
C MET A 1 -3.70 10.16 -30.95
N PHE A 2 -3.83 9.53 -29.80
CA PHE A 2 -4.47 10.18 -28.65
C PHE A 2 -3.47 11.19 -28.10
N GLU A 3 -3.84 12.47 -28.10
CA GLU A 3 -3.00 13.51 -27.54
C GLU A 3 -2.89 13.30 -26.03
N LEU A 4 -1.65 13.31 -25.52
CA LEU A 4 -1.36 13.28 -24.09
C LEU A 4 -1.96 14.54 -23.45
N ASP A 5 -2.90 14.36 -22.53
CA ASP A 5 -3.45 15.44 -21.72
C ASP A 5 -2.31 16.13 -20.95
N PRO A 6 -2.07 17.45 -21.12
CA PRO A 6 -0.97 18.15 -20.44
C PRO A 6 -1.08 18.15 -18.91
N SER A 7 -2.23 17.79 -18.33
CA SER A 7 -2.39 17.55 -16.89
C SER A 7 -1.79 16.21 -16.43
N THR A 8 -1.48 15.31 -17.37
CA THR A 8 -0.74 14.06 -17.12
C THR A 8 0.76 14.28 -17.21
N SER A 9 1.31 15.26 -16.47
CA SER A 9 2.73 15.18 -16.16
C SER A 9 2.94 13.91 -15.32
N PRO A 10 3.87 12.99 -15.67
CA PRO A 10 4.08 11.73 -14.94
C PRO A 10 4.34 11.93 -13.44
N THR A 11 4.77 13.14 -13.09
CA THR A 11 5.06 13.61 -11.74
C THR A 11 3.83 13.98 -10.91
N GLN A 12 2.70 14.37 -11.50
CA GLN A 12 1.56 14.89 -10.72
C GLN A 12 0.73 13.79 -10.04
N ASN A 13 0.70 12.58 -10.61
CA ASN A 13 -0.12 11.45 -10.13
C ASN A 13 0.71 10.23 -9.75
N LYS A 14 1.91 10.43 -9.21
CA LYS A 14 2.77 9.33 -8.77
C LYS A 14 2.16 8.64 -7.55
N MET A 15 1.89 7.33 -7.65
CA MET A 15 1.52 6.53 -6.48
C MET A 15 2.70 6.48 -5.50
N ILE A 16 2.44 6.83 -4.23
CA ILE A 16 3.48 6.92 -3.18
C ILE A 16 3.36 5.81 -2.12
N GLY A 17 2.37 4.94 -2.22
CA GLY A 17 2.14 3.87 -1.26
C GLY A 17 0.80 3.19 -1.45
N SER A 18 0.44 2.37 -0.45
CA SER A 18 -0.79 1.59 -0.42
C SER A 18 -1.42 1.71 0.97
N TRP A 19 -2.74 1.58 1.03
CA TRP A 19 -3.49 1.48 2.28
C TRP A 19 -4.43 0.28 2.18
N LEU A 20 -4.47 -0.53 3.23
CA LEU A 20 -5.23 -1.77 3.26
C LEU A 20 -6.10 -1.81 4.52
N LEU A 21 -7.36 -2.24 4.37
CA LEU A 21 -8.20 -2.67 5.47
C LEU A 21 -8.31 -4.20 5.40
N VAL A 22 -7.77 -4.88 6.41
CA VAL A 22 -7.62 -6.34 6.40
C VAL A 22 -8.31 -6.91 7.63
N LYS A 23 -9.09 -7.99 7.43
CA LYS A 23 -9.59 -8.82 8.53
C LYS A 23 -8.53 -9.87 8.84
N ALA A 24 -8.04 -9.88 10.07
CA ALA A 24 -7.02 -10.79 10.55
C ALA A 24 -7.23 -11.08 12.04
N GLU A 25 -6.64 -12.16 12.54
CA GLU A 25 -6.71 -12.56 13.94
C GLU A 25 -5.60 -11.92 14.79
N SER A 26 -4.53 -11.41 14.16
CA SER A 26 -3.42 -10.76 14.85
C SER A 26 -2.66 -9.76 13.97
N ILE A 27 -1.86 -8.87 14.59
CA ILE A 27 -0.96 -7.96 13.88
C ILE A 27 0.12 -8.76 13.11
N GLN A 28 0.61 -9.85 13.69
CA GLN A 28 1.64 -10.69 13.10
C GLN A 28 1.17 -11.33 11.78
N GLU A 29 -0.09 -11.75 11.71
CA GLU A 29 -0.68 -12.27 10.48
C GLU A 29 -0.67 -11.21 9.37
N VAL A 30 -1.07 -9.96 9.69
CA VAL A 30 -1.02 -8.85 8.74
C VAL A 30 0.41 -8.52 8.32
N GLU A 31 1.37 -8.58 9.25
CA GLU A 31 2.78 -8.36 8.94
C GLU A 31 3.32 -9.40 7.95
N GLN A 32 2.98 -10.68 8.14
CA GLN A 32 3.34 -11.74 7.19
C GLN A 32 2.65 -11.55 5.85
N LEU A 33 1.38 -11.14 5.84
CA LEU A 33 0.66 -10.82 4.61
C LEU A 33 1.37 -9.72 3.83
N CYS A 34 1.80 -8.63 4.48
CA CYS A 34 2.56 -7.57 3.84
C CYS A 34 3.94 -8.04 3.35
N LYS A 35 4.67 -8.85 4.14
CA LYS A 35 6.00 -9.37 3.76
C LYS A 35 5.98 -10.31 2.56
N ASN A 36 4.87 -11.02 2.37
CA ASN A 36 4.66 -11.93 1.25
C ASN A 36 4.14 -11.23 -0.01
N ASP A 37 3.80 -9.94 0.07
CA ASP A 37 3.35 -9.16 -1.08
C ASP A 37 4.51 -8.86 -2.04
N ILE A 38 4.22 -8.89 -3.35
CA ILE A 38 5.14 -8.51 -4.41
C ILE A 38 5.72 -7.10 -4.21
N TYR A 39 4.92 -6.15 -3.75
CA TYR A 39 5.39 -4.78 -3.50
C TYR A 39 6.43 -4.72 -2.37
N TYR A 40 6.34 -5.61 -1.39
CA TYR A 40 7.37 -5.75 -0.35
C TYR A 40 8.60 -6.48 -0.91
N GLN A 41 8.40 -7.64 -1.53
CA GLN A 41 9.49 -8.49 -2.03
C GLN A 41 10.33 -7.83 -3.13
N GLN A 42 9.71 -7.00 -3.97
CA GLN A 42 10.39 -6.27 -5.05
C GLN A 42 10.88 -4.87 -4.64
N GLY A 43 10.73 -4.50 -3.36
CA GLY A 43 11.25 -3.23 -2.84
C GLY A 43 10.48 -1.98 -3.31
N ALA A 44 9.24 -2.14 -3.80
CA ALA A 44 8.38 -1.02 -4.12
C ALA A 44 7.88 -0.30 -2.85
N TRP A 45 7.63 -1.08 -1.79
CA TRP A 45 7.39 -0.55 -0.45
C TRP A 45 8.69 -0.41 0.32
N ASP A 46 8.76 0.62 1.17
CA ASP A 46 9.82 0.80 2.15
C ASP A 46 9.41 0.06 3.44
N PRO A 47 10.08 -1.05 3.81
CA PRO A 47 9.72 -1.83 4.99
C PRO A 47 9.77 -1.05 6.29
N THR A 48 10.59 0.00 6.37
CA THR A 48 10.72 0.83 7.58
C THR A 48 9.51 1.73 7.81
N LYS A 49 8.64 1.86 6.80
CA LYS A 49 7.43 2.69 6.82
C LYS A 49 6.14 1.86 6.93
N LEU A 50 6.23 0.54 7.03
CA LEU A 50 5.05 -0.30 7.25
C LEU A 50 4.45 0.02 8.62
N SER A 51 3.17 0.41 8.62
CA SER A 51 2.41 0.69 9.84
C SER A 51 1.13 -0.14 9.83
N ILE A 52 0.89 -0.86 10.92
CA ILE A 52 -0.27 -1.73 11.09
C ILE A 52 -0.98 -1.30 12.38
N THR A 53 -2.18 -0.77 12.23
CA THR A 53 -2.98 -0.27 13.35
C THR A 53 -4.30 -1.06 13.42
N PRO A 54 -4.61 -1.72 14.55
CA PRO A 54 -5.91 -2.32 14.76
C PRO A 54 -7.01 -1.26 14.65
N VAL A 55 -8.03 -1.53 13.85
CA VAL A 55 -9.21 -0.68 13.74
C VAL A 55 -10.33 -1.32 14.54
N ALA A 56 -10.80 -0.64 15.59
CA ALA A 56 -11.94 -1.10 16.38
C ALA A 56 -13.20 -1.14 15.51
N ASN A 57 -13.94 -2.24 15.57
CA ASN A 57 -15.28 -2.28 15.00
C ASN A 57 -16.21 -1.49 15.93
N LEU A 58 -16.84 -0.43 15.42
CA LEU A 58 -17.76 0.43 16.19
C LEU A 58 -19.21 -0.10 16.21
N LEU A 59 -19.40 -1.41 16.01
CA LEU A 59 -20.71 -2.07 15.95
C LEU A 59 -20.98 -2.86 17.23
#